data_AF-A0AAD9E0I1-F1
#
_entry.id   AF-A0AAD9E0I1-F1
#
_cell.length_a   1.000
_cell.length_b   1.000
_cell.length_c   1.000
_cell.angle_alpha   90.00
_cell.angle_beta   90.00
_cell.angle_gamma   90.00
#
_symmetry.space_group_name_H-M   'P 1'
#
loop_
_entity.id
_entity.type
_entity.pdbx_description
1 polymer ?
#
loop_
_entity_poly.entity_id
_entity_poly.type
_entity_poly.pdbx_seq_one_letter_code
_entity_poly.pdbx_strand_id
1 'polypeptide(L)'
;TIARDVLPFISVIINNSLSSGYVPTAFKTARVVPILKKATLDSSSVTNYRPNQLHDPNQSGYKPAHSTETGLIAVTEKLHAAKAAKQSSVLILLDLSAAFDTVNHRIFLSVLSRLGWPALLGDGFSLIWMDGPI
;
A
#
# COMPACT_ATOMS: atom_id res chain seq x y z
N THR A 1 24.05 -16.91 7.67
CA THR A 1 22.81 -17.58 7.23
C THR A 1 21.86 -17.69 8.42
N ILE A 2 21.17 -16.59 8.74
CA ILE A 2 20.22 -16.50 9.87
C ILE A 2 18.80 -16.91 9.42
N ALA A 3 18.57 -16.96 8.10
CA ALA A 3 17.23 -17.11 7.53
C ALA A 3 16.53 -18.42 7.91
N ARG A 4 17.24 -19.56 8.01
CA ARG A 4 16.60 -20.87 8.24
C ARG A 4 15.92 -20.97 9.61
N ASP A 5 16.52 -20.38 10.64
CA ASP A 5 16.01 -20.47 12.01
C ASP A 5 14.85 -19.49 12.24
N VAL A 6 14.80 -18.39 11.48
CA VAL A 6 13.78 -17.33 11.60
C VAL A 6 12.59 -17.56 10.65
N LEU A 7 12.79 -18.30 9.56
CA LEU A 7 11.78 -18.60 8.55
C LEU A 7 10.46 -19.16 9.12
N PRO A 8 10.44 -20.16 10.03
CA PRO A 8 9.17 -20.70 10.53
C PRO A 8 8.37 -19.65 11.30
N PHE A 9 9.03 -18.77 12.05
CA PHE A 9 8.37 -17.68 12.77
C PHE A 9 7.78 -16.65 11.81
N ILE A 10 8.52 -16.27 10.76
CA ILE A 10 8.04 -15.34 9.73
C ILE A 10 6.84 -15.94 8.98
N SER A 11 6.92 -17.21 8.59
CA SER A 11 5.82 -17.90 7.91
C SER A 11 4.56 -17.95 8.77
N VAL A 12 4.70 -18.27 10.07
CA VAL A 12 3.57 -18.25 11.01
C VAL A 12 2.96 -16.85 11.11
N ILE A 13 3.78 -15.81 11.26
CA ILE A 13 3.29 -14.42 11.36
C ILE A 13 2.55 -14.00 10.09
N ILE A 14 3.11 -14.30 8.90
CA ILE A 14 2.48 -13.96 7.62
C ILE A 14 1.18 -14.74 7.44
N ASN A 15 1.18 -16.05 7.67
CA ASN A 15 0.00 -16.89 7.49
C ASN A 15 -1.12 -16.52 8.48
N ASN A 16 -0.78 -16.19 9.73
CA ASN A 16 -1.73 -15.67 10.69
C ASN A 16 -2.25 -14.30 10.27
N SER A 17 -1.40 -13.43 9.71
CA SER A 17 -1.84 -12.12 9.22
C SER A 17 -2.79 -12.23 8.03
N LEU A 18 -2.53 -13.15 7.10
CA LEU A 18 -3.36 -13.39 5.92
C LEU A 18 -4.70 -14.05 6.29
N SER A 19 -4.68 -15.07 7.17
CA SER A 19 -5.90 -15.78 7.59
C SER A 19 -6.81 -14.95 8.49
N SER A 20 -6.25 -14.14 9.40
CA SER A 20 -7.03 -13.26 10.28
C SER A 20 -7.42 -11.94 9.62
N GLY A 21 -6.83 -11.60 8.47
CA GLY A 21 -6.92 -10.25 7.87
C GLY A 21 -6.26 -9.16 8.72
N TYR A 22 -5.52 -9.53 9.78
CA TYR A 22 -4.86 -8.60 10.67
C TYR A 22 -3.35 -8.58 10.44
N VAL A 23 -2.87 -7.53 9.79
CA VAL A 23 -1.43 -7.23 9.75
C VAL A 23 -1.05 -6.40 11.00
N PRO A 24 0.04 -6.70 11.73
CA PRO A 24 0.48 -5.89 12.86
C PRO A 24 0.70 -4.42 12.48
N THR A 25 0.41 -3.48 13.39
CA THR A 25 0.55 -2.03 13.13
C THR A 25 1.95 -1.64 12.64
N ALA A 26 2.99 -2.28 13.18
CA ALA A 26 4.38 -2.07 12.74
C ALA A 26 4.57 -2.34 11.24
N PHE A 27 3.82 -3.28 10.66
CA PHE A 27 3.86 -3.65 9.24
C PHE A 27 2.78 -2.95 8.41
N LYS A 28 1.80 -2.28 9.04
CA LYS A 28 0.74 -1.48 8.39
C LYS A 28 1.15 -0.02 8.15
N THR A 29 2.39 0.35 8.42
CA THR A 29 2.83 1.75 8.33
C THR A 29 3.01 2.15 6.86
N ALA A 30 1.94 2.59 6.21
CA ALA A 30 1.99 3.31 4.95
C ALA A 30 1.97 4.82 5.24
N ARG A 31 3.00 5.56 4.80
CA ARG A 31 3.08 7.01 5.05
C ARG A 31 2.34 7.75 3.94
N VAL A 32 1.03 7.90 4.09
CA VAL A 32 0.21 8.73 3.20
C VAL A 32 0.29 10.17 3.68
N VAL A 33 1.07 11.00 2.97
CA VAL A 33 1.11 12.45 3.22
C VAL A 33 0.25 13.14 2.17
N PRO A 34 -0.93 13.66 2.53
CA PRO A 34 -1.74 14.41 1.60
C PRO A 34 -1.01 15.73 1.27
N ILE A 35 -0.85 16.02 -0.03
CA ILE A 35 -0.11 17.20 -0.51
C ILE A 35 -1.09 18.31 -0.82
N LEU A 36 -0.93 19.45 -0.14
CA LEU A 36 -1.71 20.66 -0.42
C LEU A 36 -1.45 21.15 -1.85
N LYS A 37 -2.49 21.61 -2.54
CA LYS A 37 -2.38 22.21 -3.88
C LYS A 37 -1.39 23.39 -3.89
N LYS A 38 -1.38 24.18 -2.81
CA LYS A 38 -0.46 25.29 -2.53
C LYS A 38 -0.17 25.31 -1.02
N ALA A 39 1.06 25.64 -0.64
CA ALA A 39 1.50 25.65 0.76
C ALA A 39 0.74 26.67 1.65
N THR A 40 0.06 27.65 1.05
CA THR A 40 -0.72 28.68 1.75
C THR A 40 -2.17 28.30 2.00
N LEU A 41 -2.63 27.13 1.52
CA LEU A 41 -4.00 26.69 1.69
C LEU A 41 -4.19 26.01 3.05
N ASP A 42 -5.39 26.13 3.59
CA ASP A 42 -5.77 25.54 4.87
C ASP A 42 -5.74 23.99 4.81
N SER A 43 -5.03 23.37 5.76
CA SER A 43 -4.90 21.93 5.89
C SER A 43 -6.14 21.26 6.51
N SER A 44 -7.05 22.03 7.11
CA SER A 44 -8.29 21.49 7.66
C SER A 44 -9.34 21.14 6.59
N SER A 45 -9.19 21.72 5.39
CA SER A 45 -10.12 21.53 4.27
C SER A 45 -9.62 20.50 3.26
N VAL A 46 -10.34 19.39 3.14
CA VAL A 46 -9.99 18.26 2.26
C VAL A 46 -9.94 18.67 0.77
N THR A 47 -10.68 19.71 0.37
CA THR A 47 -10.72 20.20 -1.02
C THR A 47 -9.43 20.91 -1.46
N ASN A 48 -8.60 21.35 -0.50
CA ASN A 48 -7.32 22.00 -0.76
C ASN A 48 -6.19 21.04 -1.11
N TYR A 49 -6.41 19.75 -0.94
CA TYR A 49 -5.46 18.71 -1.32
C TYR A 49 -5.60 18.38 -2.80
N ARG A 50 -4.48 17.99 -3.44
CA ARG A 50 -4.52 17.51 -4.82
C ARG A 50 -5.33 16.20 -4.83
N PRO A 51 -6.30 16.01 -5.75
CA PRO A 51 -7.18 14.84 -5.72
C PRO A 51 -6.45 13.50 -5.77
N ASN A 52 -5.22 13.47 -6.27
CA ASN A 52 -4.56 12.21 -6.61
C ASN A 52 -3.15 12.26 -6.05
N GLN A 53 -2.92 11.57 -4.92
CA GLN A 53 -1.64 10.91 -4.61
C GLN A 53 -1.73 10.10 -3.29
N LEU A 54 -2.71 9.18 -3.22
CA LEU A 54 -2.75 8.09 -2.23
C LEU A 54 -1.67 7.02 -2.53
N HIS A 55 -0.48 7.45 -2.96
CA HIS A 55 0.62 6.56 -3.28
C HIS A 55 1.51 6.44 -2.05
N ASP A 56 1.84 5.21 -1.68
CA ASP A 56 2.91 4.99 -0.73
C ASP A 56 4.22 5.54 -1.31
N PRO A 57 5.07 6.24 -0.53
CA PRO A 57 6.36 6.73 -1.01
C PRO A 57 7.28 5.65 -1.59
N ASN A 58 7.09 4.38 -1.19
CA ASN A 58 7.83 3.22 -1.67
C ASN A 58 7.10 2.45 -2.77
N GLN A 59 5.95 2.93 -3.27
CA GLN A 59 5.25 2.32 -4.40
C GLN A 59 5.91 2.73 -5.72
N SER A 60 6.32 1.74 -6.51
CA SER A 60 6.88 1.95 -7.86
C SER A 60 5.88 1.66 -8.99
N GLY A 61 4.95 0.72 -8.81
CA GLY A 61 3.94 0.38 -9.82
C GLY A 61 2.78 1.38 -9.86
N TYR A 62 2.15 1.54 -11.03
CA TYR A 62 0.98 2.41 -11.24
C TYR A 62 1.20 3.88 -10.84
N LYS A 63 2.45 4.34 -10.92
CA LYS A 63 2.85 5.71 -10.56
C LYS A 63 3.63 6.36 -11.72
N PRO A 64 3.27 7.58 -12.16
CA PRO A 64 4.00 8.27 -13.20
C PRO A 64 5.48 8.46 -12.83
N ALA A 65 6.38 8.32 -13.81
CA ALA A 65 7.83 8.42 -13.64
C ALA A 65 8.47 7.40 -12.68
N HIS A 66 7.79 6.30 -12.38
CA HIS A 66 8.34 5.15 -11.68
C HIS A 66 8.17 3.88 -12.53
N SER A 67 9.20 3.03 -12.50
CA SER A 67 9.25 1.76 -13.23
C SER A 67 9.63 0.59 -12.33
N THR A 68 9.59 -0.63 -12.85
CA THR A 68 10.04 -1.83 -12.12
C THR A 68 11.53 -1.76 -11.81
N GLU A 69 12.34 -1.19 -12.71
CA GLU A 69 13.77 -0.98 -12.51
C GLU A 69 14.04 -0.03 -11.33
N THR A 70 13.31 1.09 -11.24
CA THR A 70 13.46 2.02 -10.10
C THR A 70 13.10 1.37 -8.76
N GLY A 71 12.10 0.46 -8.74
CA GLY A 71 11.76 -0.31 -7.56
C GLY A 71 12.88 -1.28 -7.14
N LEU A 72 13.47 -1.98 -8.12
CA LEU A 72 14.58 -2.90 -7.87
C LEU A 72 15.83 -2.19 -7.36
N ILE A 73 16.14 -1.02 -7.94
CA ILE A 73 17.26 -0.17 -7.49
C ILE A 73 17.03 0.25 -6.03
N ALA A 74 15.84 0.77 -5.69
CA ALA A 74 15.53 1.22 -4.34
C ALA A 74 15.64 0.11 -3.28
N VAL A 75 15.23 -1.12 -3.60
CA VAL A 75 15.38 -2.28 -2.70
C VAL A 75 16.86 -2.63 -2.54
N THR A 76 17.62 -2.66 -3.64
CA THR A 76 19.05 -2.99 -3.62
C THR A 76 19.85 -1.97 -2.80
N GLU A 77 19.56 -0.69 -2.95
CA GLU A 77 20.18 0.38 -2.16
C GLU A 77 19.90 0.21 -0.66
N LYS A 78 18.65 -0.09 -0.28
CA LYS A 78 18.29 -0.35 1.13
C LYS A 78 19.04 -1.56 1.70
N LEU A 79 19.18 -2.63 0.93
CA LEU A 79 19.96 -3.80 1.33
C LEU A 79 21.45 -3.47 1.47
N HIS A 80 22.01 -2.70 0.55
CA HIS A 80 23.40 -2.24 0.60
C HIS A 80 23.65 -1.35 1.82
N ALA A 81 22.75 -0.40 2.11
CA ALA A 81 22.85 0.48 3.28
C ALA A 81 22.78 -0.31 4.60
N ALA A 82 21.85 -1.26 4.71
CA ALA A 82 21.74 -2.15 5.87
C ALA A 82 23.02 -2.99 6.06
N LYS A 83 23.58 -3.51 4.97
CA LYS A 83 24.85 -4.25 4.99
C LYS A 83 26.01 -3.37 5.46
N ALA A 84 26.10 -2.13 4.96
CA ALA A 84 27.13 -1.16 5.39
C ALA A 84 27.01 -0.83 6.89
N ALA A 85 25.78 -0.77 7.41
CA ALA A 85 25.48 -0.59 8.83
C ALA A 85 25.66 -1.87 9.68
N LYS A 86 26.18 -2.97 9.12
CA LYS A 86 26.29 -4.29 9.77
C LYS A 86 24.96 -4.84 10.31
N GLN A 87 23.84 -4.41 9.72
CA GLN A 87 22.51 -4.91 10.07
C GLN A 87 22.20 -6.18 9.29
N SER A 88 21.58 -7.15 9.97
CA SER A 88 20.98 -8.30 9.28
C SER A 88 19.69 -7.85 8.59
N SER A 89 19.59 -8.10 7.29
CA SER A 89 18.40 -7.79 6.49
C SER A 89 17.82 -9.06 5.87
N VAL A 90 16.50 -9.07 5.70
CA VAL A 90 15.75 -10.15 5.06
C VAL A 90 14.86 -9.53 3.99
N LEU A 91 14.92 -10.05 2.77
CA LEU A 91 14.02 -9.69 1.70
C LEU A 91 12.93 -10.75 1.59
N ILE A 92 11.67 -10.32 1.68
CA ILE A 92 10.49 -11.17 1.51
C ILE A 92 9.79 -10.71 0.24
N LEU A 93 9.63 -11.64 -0.72
CA LEU A 93 8.91 -11.40 -1.96
C LEU A 93 7.53 -12.07 -1.85
N LEU A 94 6.47 -11.29 -2.08
CA LEU A 94 5.08 -11.74 -2.04
C LEU A 94 4.44 -11.48 -3.40
N ASP A 95 3.69 -12.46 -3.89
CA ASP A 95 2.87 -12.32 -5.09
C ASP A 95 1.44 -12.77 -4.77
N LEU A 96 0.46 -11.97 -5.16
CA LEU A 96 -0.96 -12.24 -4.89
C LEU A 96 -1.60 -12.78 -6.17
N SER A 97 -2.07 -14.01 -6.12
CA SER A 97 -2.81 -14.60 -7.23
C SER A 97 -4.13 -13.87 -7.46
N ALA A 98 -4.40 -13.47 -8.70
CA ALA A 98 -5.66 -12.83 -9.10
C ALA A 98 -6.05 -11.64 -8.20
N ALA A 99 -5.09 -10.73 -7.96
CA ALA A 99 -5.22 -9.68 -6.95
C ALA A 99 -6.42 -8.74 -7.15
N PHE A 100 -6.91 -8.56 -8.38
CA PHE A 100 -8.11 -7.77 -8.67
C PHE A 100 -9.40 -8.57 -8.48
N ASP A 101 -9.40 -9.85 -8.84
CA ASP A 101 -10.57 -10.74 -8.70
C ASP A 101 -10.83 -11.15 -7.24
N THR A 102 -9.80 -11.14 -6.40
CA THR A 102 -9.85 -11.58 -5.00
C THR A 102 -10.11 -10.45 -4.00
N VAL A 103 -10.36 -9.22 -4.48
CA VAL A 103 -10.63 -8.07 -3.61
C VAL A 103 -11.96 -8.25 -2.88
N ASN A 104 -11.94 -8.29 -1.55
CA ASN A 104 -13.17 -8.31 -0.75
C ASN A 104 -13.90 -6.95 -0.85
N HIS A 105 -15.04 -6.94 -1.51
CA HIS A 105 -15.84 -5.74 -1.75
C HIS A 105 -16.22 -4.97 -0.48
N ARG A 106 -16.49 -5.66 0.64
CA ARG A 106 -16.87 -5.00 1.90
C ARG A 106 -15.70 -4.20 2.47
N ILE A 107 -14.52 -4.80 2.49
CA ILE A 107 -13.29 -4.15 2.95
C ILE A 107 -12.96 -2.98 2.03
N PHE A 108 -13.01 -3.21 0.71
CA PHE A 108 -12.74 -2.18 -0.29
C PHE A 108 -13.65 -0.96 -0.12
N LEU A 109 -14.97 -1.17 -0.05
CA LEU A 109 -15.94 -0.10 0.17
C LEU A 109 -15.72 0.62 1.51
N SER A 110 -15.40 -0.12 2.58
CA SER A 110 -15.09 0.51 3.87
C SER A 110 -13.86 1.43 3.82
N VAL A 111 -12.83 1.06 3.07
CA VAL A 111 -11.61 1.86 2.88
C VAL A 111 -11.95 3.11 2.08
N LEU A 112 -12.73 2.97 1.02
CA LEU A 112 -13.21 4.07 0.20
C LEU A 112 -14.04 5.09 0.99
N SER A 113 -14.97 4.62 1.82
CA SER A 113 -15.75 5.49 2.71
C SER A 113 -14.87 6.24 3.70
N ARG A 114 -13.85 5.59 4.27
CA ARG A 114 -12.87 6.24 5.17
C ARG A 114 -12.01 7.30 4.48
N LEU A 115 -11.83 7.18 3.17
CA LEU A 115 -11.10 8.16 2.36
C LEU A 115 -11.98 9.34 1.91
N GLY A 116 -13.25 9.38 2.30
CA GLY A 116 -14.15 10.48 1.97
C GLY A 116 -14.96 10.27 0.69
N TRP A 117 -15.05 9.03 0.18
CA TRP A 117 -15.98 8.70 -0.91
C TRP A 117 -17.38 8.42 -0.34
N PRO A 118 -18.50 9.04 -0.84
CA PRO A 118 -18.69 9.78 -2.09
C PRO A 118 -18.54 11.31 -1.99
N ALA A 119 -18.29 11.86 -0.80
CA ALA A 119 -18.24 13.32 -0.56
C ALA A 119 -17.24 14.07 -1.48
N LEU A 120 -16.21 13.38 -1.98
CA LEU A 120 -15.22 13.93 -2.91
C LEU A 120 -15.66 14.04 -4.39
N LEU A 121 -16.73 13.37 -4.81
CA LEU A 121 -17.09 13.27 -6.24
C LEU A 121 -18.48 13.80 -6.61
N GLY A 122 -19.27 14.28 -5.64
CA GLY A 122 -20.64 14.80 -5.88
C GLY A 122 -21.63 13.69 -6.25
N ASP A 123 -22.93 14.00 -6.21
CA ASP A 123 -24.07 13.05 -6.29
C ASP A 123 -24.22 12.29 -7.63
N GLY A 124 -23.21 12.28 -8.50
CA GLY A 124 -23.25 11.73 -9.86
C GLY A 124 -22.46 10.44 -10.11
N PHE A 125 -21.74 9.90 -9.12
CA PHE A 125 -20.94 8.68 -9.30
C PHE A 125 -21.65 7.44 -8.74
N SER A 126 -22.27 6.65 -9.62
CA SER A 126 -22.60 5.26 -9.36
C SER A 126 -21.35 4.41 -9.61
N LEU A 127 -20.89 3.66 -8.61
CA LEU A 127 -19.91 2.60 -8.81
C LEU A 127 -20.63 1.46 -9.53
N ILE A 128 -20.60 1.48 -10.87
CA ILE A 128 -21.17 0.40 -11.69
C ILE A 128 -20.30 -0.84 -11.49
N TRP A 129 -20.68 -1.69 -10.54
CA TRP A 129 -20.19 -3.05 -10.48
C TRP A 129 -20.77 -3.79 -11.68
N MET A 130 -19.92 -4.42 -12.49
CA MET A 130 -20.40 -5.40 -13.47
C MET A 130 -20.85 -6.64 -12.68
N ASP A 131 -22.10 -6.64 -12.23
CA ASP A 131 -22.80 -7.86 -11.83
C ASP A 131 -23.13 -8.66 -13.11
N GLY A 132 -22.10 -9.15 -13.79
CA GLY A 132 -22.22 -10.13 -14.86
C GLY A 132 -21.82 -11.51 -14.34
N PRO A 133 -22.55 -12.59 -14.67
CA PRO A 133 -22.12 -13.93 -14.30
C PRO A 133 -20.78 -14.24 -15.00
N ILE A 134 -19.91 -14.95 -14.27
CA ILE A 134 -18.58 -15.43 -14.69
C ILE A 134 -18.67 -16.18 -16.02
#